data_AF-A0A0P0UPX8-F1
#
_entry.id   AF-A0A0P0UPX8-F1
#
_cell.length_a   1.000
_cell.length_b   1.000
_cell.length_c   1.000
_cell.angle_alpha   90.00
_cell.angle_beta   90.00
_cell.angle_gamma   90.00
#
_symmetry.space_group_name_H-M   'P 1'
#
loop_
_entity.id
_entity.type
_entity.pdbx_description
1 polymer ?
#
loop_
_entity_poly.entity_id
_entity_poly.type
_entity_poly.pdbx_seq_one_letter_code
_entity_poly.pdbx_strand_id
1 'polypeptide(L)'
;MSKKITNLANFTPKGALGQLFTQARALNELNAQLANYLPDTFKSLSLCAINGNTATFVTNNQALAFRAQKQPAVLLDILQQIESLTEINKIVVKVDLKEN
;
A
#
# COMPACT_ATOMS: atom_id res chain seq x y z
N MET A 1 -33.17 17.52 6.54
CA MET A 1 -31.80 17.37 7.08
C MET A 1 -30.80 17.50 5.95
N SER A 2 -30.01 18.57 5.91
CA SER A 2 -28.99 18.78 4.87
C SER A 2 -27.80 17.86 5.15
N LYS A 3 -27.51 16.91 4.25
CA LYS A 3 -26.31 16.07 4.34
C LYS A 3 -25.08 16.99 4.24
N LYS A 4 -24.35 17.17 5.34
CA LYS A 4 -23.02 17.80 5.29
C LYS A 4 -22.09 16.87 4.52
N ILE A 5 -21.82 17.20 3.26
CA ILE A 5 -20.78 16.54 2.47
C ILE A 5 -19.45 17.00 3.07
N THR A 6 -18.82 16.12 3.84
CA THR A 6 -17.49 16.39 4.41
C THR A 6 -16.47 15.99 3.36
N ASN A 7 -15.74 16.96 2.82
CA ASN A 7 -14.64 16.68 1.90
C ASN A 7 -13.50 16.01 2.69
N LEU A 8 -13.34 14.71 2.48
CA LEU A 8 -12.34 13.89 3.16
C LEU A 8 -10.91 14.32 2.86
N ALA A 9 -10.65 15.02 1.75
CA ALA A 9 -9.32 15.53 1.42
C ALA A 9 -8.84 16.62 2.40
N ASN A 10 -9.77 17.37 3.01
CA ASN A 10 -9.49 18.43 3.98
C ASN A 10 -9.88 18.04 5.41
N PHE A 11 -10.22 16.77 5.63
CA PHE A 11 -10.61 16.27 6.94
C PHE A 11 -9.36 15.89 7.74
N THR A 12 -9.14 16.58 8.85
CA THR A 12 -8.05 16.30 9.80
C THR A 12 -8.63 15.84 11.13
N PRO A 13 -8.92 14.54 11.29
CA PRO A 13 -9.35 14.00 12.56
C PRO A 13 -8.24 14.18 13.60
N LYS A 14 -8.60 14.39 14.87
CA LYS A 14 -7.63 14.47 15.99
C LYS A 14 -7.53 13.14 16.72
N GLY A 15 -6.48 12.97 17.52
CA GLY A 15 -6.25 11.76 18.32
C GLY A 15 -5.86 10.54 17.48
N ALA A 16 -6.14 9.34 17.99
CA ALA A 16 -5.76 8.07 17.34
C ALA A 16 -6.33 7.92 15.92
N LEU A 17 -7.59 8.34 15.70
CA LEU A 17 -8.21 8.33 14.36
C LEU A 17 -7.50 9.28 13.39
N GLY A 18 -7.02 10.42 13.89
CA GLY A 18 -6.16 11.35 13.16
C GLY A 18 -4.89 10.70 12.63
N GLN A 19 -4.19 9.99 13.51
CA GLN A 19 -2.96 9.30 13.18
C GLN A 19 -3.18 8.20 12.12
N LEU A 20 -4.26 7.41 12.25
CA LEU A 20 -4.62 6.40 11.25
C LEU A 20 -4.93 7.04 9.89
N PHE A 21 -5.61 8.19 9.87
CA PHE A 21 -5.91 8.89 8.63
C PHE A 21 -4.64 9.43 7.96
N THR A 22 -3.71 10.01 8.72
CA THR A 22 -2.40 10.44 8.20
C THR A 22 -1.60 9.27 7.64
N GLN A 23 -1.58 8.13 8.33
CA GLN A 23 -0.90 6.92 7.84
C GLN A 23 -1.52 6.41 6.53
N ALA A 24 -2.86 6.31 6.47
CA ALA A 24 -3.56 5.91 5.26
C ALA A 24 -3.29 6.86 4.08
N ARG A 25 -3.20 8.17 4.34
CA ARG A 25 -2.87 9.17 3.32
C ARG A 25 -1.45 8.99 2.78
N ALA A 26 -0.47 8.82 3.67
CA ALA A 26 0.92 8.55 3.29
C ALA A 26 1.03 7.27 2.44
N LEU A 27 0.31 6.20 2.82
CA LEU A 27 0.26 4.96 2.03
C LEU A 27 -0.40 5.17 0.66
N ASN A 28 -1.45 5.99 0.56
CA ASN A 28 -2.07 6.32 -0.73
C ASN A 28 -1.11 7.09 -1.66
N GLU A 29 -0.37 8.05 -1.10
CA GLU A 29 0.64 8.82 -1.85
C GLU A 29 1.78 7.91 -2.34
N LEU A 30 2.25 7.00 -1.48
CA LEU A 30 3.25 6.00 -1.85
C LEU A 30 2.73 5.04 -2.93
N ASN A 31 1.47 4.58 -2.82
CA ASN A 31 0.86 3.74 -3.85
C ASN A 31 0.75 4.45 -5.19
N ALA A 32 0.46 5.76 -5.20
CA ALA A 32 0.42 6.55 -6.42
C ALA A 32 1.81 6.65 -7.09
N GLN A 33 2.88 6.77 -6.30
CA GLN A 33 4.25 6.75 -6.82
C GLN A 33 4.61 5.34 -7.34
N LEU A 34 4.35 4.33 -6.53
CA LEU A 34 4.64 2.92 -6.81
C LEU A 34 3.96 2.43 -8.09
N ALA A 35 2.74 2.89 -8.37
CA ALA A 35 2.01 2.53 -9.59
C ALA A 35 2.75 2.87 -10.89
N ASN A 36 3.67 3.83 -10.87
CA ASN A 36 4.50 4.19 -12.03
C ASN A 36 5.69 3.25 -12.25
N TYR A 37 6.11 2.52 -11.21
CA TYR A 37 7.25 1.61 -11.25
C TYR A 37 6.84 0.13 -11.32
N LEU A 38 5.62 -0.20 -10.89
CA LEU A 38 5.10 -1.56 -10.94
C LEU A 38 4.90 -2.02 -12.40
N PRO A 39 5.43 -3.20 -12.78
CA PRO A 39 5.14 -3.77 -14.09
C PRO A 39 3.66 -4.18 -14.16
N ASP A 40 3.10 -4.28 -15.37
CA ASP A 40 1.68 -4.63 -15.56
C ASP A 40 1.28 -5.95 -14.86
N THR A 41 2.23 -6.87 -14.71
CA THR A 41 2.01 -8.13 -13.98
C THR A 41 1.63 -7.89 -12.52
N PHE A 42 2.17 -6.85 -11.88
CA PHE A 42 2.01 -6.52 -10.46
C PHE A 42 1.14 -5.28 -10.21
N LYS A 43 0.47 -4.76 -11.25
CA LYS A 43 -0.27 -3.47 -11.20
C LYS A 43 -1.42 -3.43 -10.19
N SER A 44 -1.96 -4.60 -9.82
CA SER A 44 -3.01 -4.72 -8.81
C SER A 44 -2.49 -5.06 -7.40
N LEU A 45 -1.18 -4.97 -7.17
CA LEU A 45 -0.61 -4.92 -5.83
C LEU A 45 -0.71 -3.51 -5.27
N SER A 46 -1.21 -3.40 -4.04
CA SER A 46 -1.17 -2.16 -3.27
C SER A 46 -0.36 -2.36 -2.01
N LEU A 47 0.46 -1.38 -1.66
CA LEU A 47 1.15 -1.30 -0.38
C LEU A 47 0.13 -0.93 0.71
N CYS A 48 -0.04 -1.78 1.71
CA CYS A 48 -1.07 -1.63 2.75
C CYS A 48 -0.47 -1.29 4.11
N ALA A 49 0.77 -1.72 4.38
CA ALA A 49 1.45 -1.38 5.62
C ALA A 49 2.96 -1.38 5.45
N ILE A 50 3.63 -0.52 6.20
CA ILE A 50 5.08 -0.50 6.35
C ILE A 50 5.36 -0.60 7.86
N ASN A 51 6.06 -1.64 8.26
CA ASN A 51 6.45 -1.88 9.65
C ASN A 51 7.96 -2.06 9.72
N GLY A 52 8.68 -1.00 10.10
CA GLY A 52 10.15 -0.96 10.03
C GLY A 52 10.63 -1.30 8.62
N ASN A 53 11.49 -2.31 8.49
CA ASN A 53 12.05 -2.75 7.21
C ASN A 53 11.14 -3.72 6.42
N THR A 54 9.87 -3.88 6.82
CA THR A 54 8.91 -4.80 6.18
C THR A 54 7.79 -4.06 5.47
N ALA A 55 7.68 -4.24 4.16
CA ALA A 55 6.54 -3.81 3.35
C ALA A 55 5.50 -4.92 3.22
N THR A 56 4.24 -4.61 3.49
CA THR A 56 3.11 -5.51 3.29
C THR A 56 2.28 -5.07 2.10
N PHE A 57 2.24 -5.90 1.07
CA PHE A 57 1.37 -5.72 -0.09
C PHE A 57 0.09 -6.52 0.05
N VAL A 58 -0.95 -6.05 -0.62
CA VAL A 58 -2.24 -6.72 -0.70
C VAL A 58 -2.70 -6.76 -2.15
N THR A 59 -3.38 -7.85 -2.52
CA THR A 59 -4.10 -7.96 -3.79
C THR A 59 -5.34 -8.84 -3.63
N ASN A 60 -6.35 -8.64 -4.48
CA ASN A 60 -7.53 -9.49 -4.55
C ASN A 60 -7.29 -10.76 -5.41
N ASN A 61 -6.15 -10.88 -6.07
CA ASN A 61 -5.83 -12.00 -6.94
C ASN A 61 -4.86 -12.97 -6.24
N GLN A 62 -5.36 -14.14 -5.87
CA GLN A 62 -4.56 -15.17 -5.19
C GLN A 62 -3.36 -15.65 -6.02
N ALA A 63 -3.52 -15.80 -7.34
CA ALA A 63 -2.43 -16.19 -8.22
C ALA A 63 -1.34 -15.11 -8.28
N LEU A 64 -1.75 -13.83 -8.28
CA LEU A 64 -0.83 -12.71 -8.21
C LEU A 64 -0.09 -12.68 -6.86
N ALA A 65 -0.81 -12.85 -5.75
CA ALA A 65 -0.19 -12.90 -4.43
C ALA A 65 0.87 -14.01 -4.34
N PHE A 66 0.56 -15.20 -4.86
CA PHE A 66 1.51 -16.31 -4.91
C PHE A 66 2.76 -15.97 -5.74
N ARG A 67 2.59 -15.39 -6.93
CA ARG A 67 3.71 -14.96 -7.78
C ARG A 67 4.58 -13.90 -7.10
N ALA A 68 3.94 -12.91 -6.50
CA ALA A 68 4.60 -11.83 -5.77
C ALA A 68 5.40 -12.37 -4.56
N GLN A 69 4.89 -13.37 -3.84
CA GLN A 69 5.62 -14.06 -2.78
C GLN A 69 6.82 -14.88 -3.30
N LYS A 70 6.73 -15.42 -4.52
CA LYS A 70 7.83 -16.18 -5.15
C LYS A 70 8.91 -15.28 -5.75
N GLN A 71 8.60 -14.02 -6.03
CA GLN A 71 9.51 -13.05 -6.65
C GLN A 71 9.71 -11.79 -5.78
N PRO A 72 10.12 -11.94 -4.50
CA PRO A 72 10.29 -10.79 -3.62
C PRO A 72 11.42 -9.86 -4.10
N ALA A 73 12.43 -10.39 -4.79
CA ALA A 73 13.54 -9.60 -5.31
C ALA A 73 13.09 -8.51 -6.31
N VAL A 74 12.14 -8.84 -7.19
CA VAL A 74 11.60 -7.88 -8.17
C VAL A 74 10.88 -6.73 -7.46
N LEU A 75 10.08 -7.06 -6.44
CA LEU A 75 9.36 -6.04 -5.68
C LEU A 75 10.31 -5.21 -4.79
N LEU A 76 11.38 -5.81 -4.25
CA LEU A 76 12.40 -5.09 -3.48
C LEU A 76 13.15 -4.10 -4.36
N ASP A 77 13.55 -4.50 -5.56
CA ASP A 77 14.22 -3.62 -6.53
C ASP A 77 13.35 -2.41 -6.87
N ILE A 78 12.06 -2.63 -7.11
CA ILE A 78 11.07 -1.56 -7.35
C ILE A 78 10.95 -0.62 -6.14
N LEU A 79 10.90 -1.16 -4.92
CA LEU A 79 10.83 -0.35 -3.70
C LEU A 79 12.10 0.48 -3.49
N GLN A 80 13.27 -0.03 -3.88
CA GLN A 80 14.54 0.70 -3.79
C GLN A 80 14.62 1.90 -4.75
N GLN A 81 13.80 1.93 -5.81
CA GLN A 81 13.68 3.11 -6.69
C GLN A 81 12.97 4.29 -6.00
N ILE A 82 12.29 4.05 -4.87
CA ILE A 82 11.57 5.07 -4.11
C ILE A 82 12.42 5.41 -2.87
N GLU A 83 12.97 6.63 -2.81
CA GLU A 83 13.90 7.05 -1.75
C GLU A 83 13.39 6.72 -0.34
N SER A 84 12.10 6.97 -0.07
CA SER A 84 11.45 6.71 1.22
C SER A 84 11.25 5.23 1.58
N LEU A 85 11.52 4.30 0.67
CA LEU A 85 11.32 2.85 0.85
C LEU A 85 12.63 2.04 0.72
N THR A 86 13.77 2.72 0.59
CA THR A 86 15.10 2.11 0.46
C THR A 86 15.51 1.23 1.65
N GLU A 87 15.00 1.51 2.84
CA GLU A 87 15.28 0.73 4.05
C GLU A 87 14.50 -0.60 4.10
N ILE A 88 13.55 -0.82 3.18
CA ILE A 88 12.76 -2.06 3.14
C ILE A 88 13.61 -3.20 2.59
N ASN A 89 13.74 -4.27 3.38
CA ASN A 89 14.46 -5.48 3.00
C ASN A 89 13.57 -6.74 3.05
N LYS A 90 12.33 -6.61 3.53
CA LYS A 90 11.40 -7.72 3.66
C LYS A 90 10.06 -7.37 3.02
N ILE A 91 9.52 -8.34 2.27
CA ILE A 91 8.23 -8.21 1.60
C ILE A 91 7.29 -9.30 2.09
N VAL A 92 6.09 -8.90 2.43
CA VAL A 92 4.96 -9.78 2.77
C VAL A 92 3.84 -9.46 1.80
N VAL A 93 3.20 -10.48 1.22
CA VAL A 93 2.07 -10.28 0.32
C VAL A 93 0.88 -11.05 0.86
N LYS A 94 -0.23 -10.36 1.09
CA LYS A 94 -1.49 -10.92 1.58
C LYS A 94 -2.55 -10.87 0.49
N VAL A 95 -3.50 -11.80 0.55
CA VAL A 95 -4.69 -11.78 -0.29
C VAL A 95 -5.79 -11.07 0.49
N ASP A 96 -6.38 -10.03 -0.10
CA ASP A 96 -7.61 -9.42 0.41
C ASP A 96 -8.76 -10.39 0.13
N LEU A 97 -9.12 -11.18 1.13
CA LEU A 97 -10.31 -12.01 1.09
C LEU A 97 -11.49 -11.08 1.35
N LYS A 98 -12.12 -10.56 0.29
CA LYS A 98 -13.48 -10.05 0.44
C LYS A 98 -14.39 -11.26 0.71
N GLU A 99 -14.88 -11.38 1.94
CA GLU A 99 -16.11 -12.15 2.19
C GLU A 99 -17.22 -11.49 1.37
N ASN A 100 -17.79 -12.28 0.45
CA ASN A 100 -18.98 -11.92 -0.31
C ASN A 100 -20.23 -12.02 0.57
#